data_AF-A0A355J1X7-F1
#
_entry.id   AF-A0A355J1X7-F1
#
_cell.length_a   1.000
_cell.length_b   1.000
_cell.length_c   1.000
_cell.angle_alpha   90.00
_cell.angle_beta   90.00
_cell.angle_gamma   90.00
#
_symmetry.space_group_name_H-M   'P 1'
#
loop_
_entity.id
_entity.type
_entity.pdbx_description
1 polymer ?
#
loop_
_entity_poly.entity_id
_entity_poly.type
_entity_poly.pdbx_seq_one_letter_code
_entity_poly.pdbx_strand_id
1 'polypeptide(L)'
;MPRFTKDGRLMIPIAKRRKNVNKSNESAVRYVVDKAFCPNGCDLIDSETVINGFPGLKIRFKRSGAEGEFVISAIEGDFDKVILSGELISGVKDELYCPHCDIPFEKLVNCKCSPDAEMVAVGLTPKLDFNNAITFCNVTGCSNGTFIKSGDAIRHIRLSSGY
;
A
#
# COMPACT_ATOMS: atom_id res chain seq x y z
N MET A 1 -8.50 22.39 -17.62
CA MET A 1 -9.19 21.10 -17.73
C MET A 1 -8.24 20.01 -17.27
N PRO A 2 -8.54 19.26 -16.20
CA PRO A 2 -7.70 18.16 -15.73
C PRO A 2 -7.60 17.06 -16.81
N ARG A 3 -6.38 16.59 -17.10
CA ARG A 3 -6.13 15.50 -18.06
C ARG A 3 -6.13 14.18 -17.29
N PHE A 4 -7.21 13.43 -17.44
CA PHE A 4 -7.27 12.04 -17.01
C PHE A 4 -6.62 11.14 -18.08
N THR A 5 -5.83 10.15 -17.66
CA THR A 5 -5.32 9.11 -18.56
C THR A 5 -6.42 8.08 -18.86
N LYS A 6 -6.25 7.25 -19.90
CA LYS A 6 -7.23 6.21 -20.28
C LYS A 6 -7.49 5.18 -19.18
N ASP A 7 -6.62 5.10 -18.18
CA ASP A 7 -6.73 4.21 -17.03
C ASP A 7 -7.44 4.87 -15.83
N GLY A 8 -8.03 6.04 -16.01
CA GLY A 8 -8.79 6.76 -14.97
C GLY A 8 -7.95 7.66 -14.05
N ARG A 9 -6.65 7.84 -14.30
CA ARG A 9 -5.75 8.56 -13.39
C ARG A 9 -5.68 10.05 -13.69
N LEU A 10 -5.66 10.88 -12.66
CA LEU A 10 -5.43 12.32 -12.77
C LEU A 10 -3.93 12.64 -12.71
N MET A 11 -3.39 13.28 -13.75
CA MET A 11 -2.04 13.84 -13.69
C MET A 11 -2.06 15.23 -13.01
N ILE A 12 -1.45 15.34 -11.83
CA ILE A 12 -1.29 16.63 -11.13
C ILE A 12 0.15 17.14 -11.32
N PRO A 13 0.38 18.21 -12.11
CA PRO A 13 1.67 18.88 -12.16
C PRO A 13 1.86 19.73 -10.89
N ILE A 14 2.91 19.44 -10.12
CA ILE A 14 3.17 20.12 -8.84
C ILE A 14 3.80 21.50 -9.10
N ALA A 15 3.04 22.56 -8.83
CA ALA A 15 3.59 23.89 -8.65
C ALA A 15 4.36 23.96 -7.32
N LYS A 16 5.68 24.20 -7.43
CA LYS A 16 6.69 24.40 -6.38
C LYS A 16 6.14 24.86 -5.01
N ARG A 17 6.13 23.95 -4.02
CA ARG A 17 6.15 24.33 -2.60
C ARG A 17 7.58 24.17 -2.06
N ARG A 18 8.19 25.30 -1.72
CA ARG A 18 9.54 25.42 -1.14
C ARG A 18 9.56 24.93 0.32
N LYS A 19 10.45 24.00 0.66
CA LYS A 19 11.54 24.19 1.65
C LYS A 19 12.30 22.86 1.88
N ASN A 20 13.61 22.91 1.58
CA ASN A 20 14.71 22.10 2.10
C ASN A 20 14.50 20.58 2.25
N VAL A 21 14.55 19.86 1.13
CA VAL A 21 14.97 18.45 1.12
C VAL A 21 16.11 18.33 0.10
N ASN A 22 17.19 17.67 0.52
CA ASN A 22 18.42 17.50 -0.24
C ASN A 22 18.16 17.02 -1.67
N LYS A 23 18.82 17.68 -2.63
CA LYS A 23 18.88 17.29 -4.04
C LYS A 23 19.47 15.89 -4.18
N SER A 24 18.61 14.89 -4.32
CA SER A 24 18.95 13.67 -5.05
C SER A 24 17.66 13.08 -5.62
N ASN A 25 17.57 13.08 -6.95
CA ASN A 25 16.56 12.45 -7.81
C ASN A 25 15.25 13.22 -8.03
N GLU A 26 15.38 14.25 -8.86
CA GLU A 26 14.31 15.03 -9.51
C GLU A 26 13.64 14.21 -10.64
N SER A 27 13.08 13.03 -10.31
CA SER A 27 12.26 12.22 -11.24
C SER A 27 11.41 11.14 -10.54
N ALA A 28 10.90 11.39 -9.33
CA ALA A 28 9.99 10.45 -8.67
C ALA A 28 8.53 10.79 -9.01
N VAL A 29 8.02 10.23 -10.11
CA VAL A 29 6.55 10.18 -10.32
C VAL A 29 5.97 9.35 -9.17
N ARG A 30 5.25 9.98 -8.25
CA ARG A 30 4.50 9.27 -7.20
C ARG A 30 3.14 8.92 -7.75
N TYR A 31 2.81 7.63 -7.75
CA TYR A 31 1.51 7.15 -8.20
C TYR A 31 0.53 7.21 -7.03
N VAL A 32 -0.70 7.64 -7.31
CA VAL A 32 -1.80 7.56 -6.36
C VAL A 32 -2.76 6.49 -6.84
N VAL A 33 -3.19 5.63 -5.93
CA VAL A 33 -4.18 4.60 -6.18
C VAL A 33 -5.55 5.17 -5.84
N ASP A 34 -6.44 5.22 -6.82
CA ASP A 34 -7.83 5.66 -6.64
C ASP A 34 -8.79 4.50 -6.40
N LYS A 35 -8.32 3.26 -6.59
CA LYS A 35 -9.11 2.03 -6.47
C LYS A 35 -8.25 0.89 -5.95
N ALA A 36 -8.69 0.25 -4.88
CA ALA A 36 -8.07 -0.95 -4.34
C ALA A 36 -9.15 -1.93 -3.92
N PHE A 37 -8.97 -3.21 -4.24
CA PHE A 37 -9.96 -4.25 -4.00
C PHE A 37 -9.32 -5.46 -3.32
N CYS A 38 -10.07 -6.07 -2.40
CA CYS A 38 -9.67 -7.34 -1.80
C CYS A 38 -9.80 -8.50 -2.82
N PRO A 39 -9.31 -9.72 -2.50
CA PRO A 39 -9.45 -10.88 -3.37
C PRO A 39 -10.91 -11.23 -3.75
N ASN A 40 -11.87 -10.84 -2.91
CA ASN A 40 -13.30 -11.01 -3.15
C ASN A 40 -13.96 -9.82 -3.87
N GLY A 41 -13.20 -8.80 -4.24
CA GLY A 41 -13.68 -7.63 -4.97
C GLY A 41 -14.35 -6.53 -4.15
N CYS A 42 -14.26 -6.56 -2.82
CA CYS A 42 -14.70 -5.43 -1.98
C CYS A 42 -13.76 -4.24 -2.17
N ASP A 43 -14.31 -3.02 -2.30
CA ASP A 43 -13.54 -1.78 -2.33
C ASP A 43 -12.89 -1.52 -0.96
N LEU A 44 -11.61 -1.18 -0.96
CA LEU A 44 -10.79 -0.90 0.22
C LEU A 44 -10.54 0.60 0.40
N ILE A 45 -10.95 1.43 -0.55
CA ILE A 45 -10.77 2.88 -0.47
C ILE A 45 -11.72 3.45 0.57
N ASP A 46 -11.14 4.11 1.58
CA ASP A 46 -11.88 4.82 2.60
C ASP A 46 -11.96 6.32 2.28
N SER A 47 -13.15 6.76 1.93
CA SER A 47 -13.42 8.18 1.65
C SER A 47 -13.51 9.06 2.91
N GLU A 48 -13.64 8.45 4.10
CA GLU A 48 -13.72 9.20 5.36
C GLU A 48 -12.33 9.67 5.82
N THR A 49 -11.32 8.80 5.68
CA THR A 49 -9.95 9.07 6.12
C THR A 49 -9.09 9.55 4.96
N VAL A 50 -8.84 10.86 4.93
CA VAL A 50 -7.99 11.50 3.91
C VAL A 50 -6.55 11.65 4.43
N ILE A 51 -5.60 11.04 3.73
CA ILE A 51 -4.16 11.14 4.01
C ILE A 51 -3.50 11.87 2.83
N ASN A 52 -2.77 12.95 3.13
CA ASN A 52 -2.08 13.76 2.11
C ASN A 52 -2.97 14.25 0.95
N GLY A 53 -4.26 14.46 1.22
CA GLY A 53 -5.24 14.96 0.26
C GLY A 53 -5.93 13.89 -0.59
N PHE A 54 -5.68 12.60 -0.33
CA PHE A 54 -6.32 11.48 -1.01
C PHE A 54 -7.00 10.52 -0.03
N PRO A 55 -8.11 9.88 -0.42
CA PRO A 55 -8.69 8.75 0.31
C PRO A 55 -7.64 7.66 0.54
N GLY A 56 -7.54 7.15 1.77
CA GLY A 56 -6.60 6.08 2.09
C GLY A 56 -7.17 4.69 1.85
N LEU A 57 -6.34 3.66 2.07
CA LEU A 57 -6.79 2.26 2.00
C LEU A 57 -7.03 1.73 3.40
N LYS A 58 -8.26 1.34 3.69
CA LYS A 58 -8.66 0.78 4.98
C LYS A 58 -8.40 -0.71 5.03
N ILE A 59 -7.69 -1.13 6.07
CA ILE A 59 -7.21 -2.49 6.26
C ILE A 59 -7.49 -2.91 7.69
N ARG A 60 -7.93 -4.15 7.86
CA ARG A 60 -8.06 -4.78 9.17
C ARG A 60 -6.82 -5.62 9.44
N PHE A 61 -6.31 -5.58 10.66
CA PHE A 61 -5.24 -6.47 11.11
C PHE A 61 -5.70 -7.34 12.27
N LYS A 62 -5.14 -8.54 12.35
CA LYS A 62 -5.29 -9.46 13.47
C LYS A 62 -3.94 -10.03 13.85
N ARG A 63 -3.74 -10.18 15.15
CA ARG A 63 -2.58 -10.82 15.77
C ARG A 63 -3.02 -11.48 17.07
N SER A 64 -2.19 -12.37 17.62
CA SER A 64 -2.51 -13.04 18.89
C SER A 64 -2.74 -12.01 20.01
N GLY A 65 -3.98 -11.90 20.49
CA GLY A 65 -4.38 -10.99 21.56
C GLY A 65 -4.67 -9.54 21.14
N ALA A 66 -4.64 -9.19 19.85
CA ALA A 66 -5.02 -7.85 19.39
C ALA A 66 -5.54 -7.85 17.95
N GLU A 67 -6.55 -7.03 17.71
CA GLU A 67 -7.11 -6.77 16.40
C GLU A 67 -7.44 -5.28 16.27
N GLY A 68 -7.56 -4.82 15.03
CA GLY A 68 -7.90 -3.44 14.79
C GLY A 68 -7.96 -3.09 13.32
N GLU A 69 -8.14 -1.81 13.04
CA GLU A 69 -8.23 -1.26 11.70
C GLU A 69 -7.30 -0.05 11.57
N PHE A 70 -6.70 0.10 10.41
CA PHE A 70 -5.87 1.24 10.07
C PHE A 70 -6.08 1.60 8.60
N VAL A 71 -5.78 2.85 8.29
CA VAL A 71 -5.82 3.40 6.95
C VAL A 71 -4.40 3.76 6.54
N ILE A 72 -3.94 3.27 5.39
CA ILE A 72 -2.65 3.66 4.80
C ILE A 72 -2.84 4.68 3.69
N SER A 73 -1.81 5.51 3.46
CA SER A 73 -1.80 6.43 2.33
C SER A 73 -1.98 5.69 1.00
N ALA A 74 -2.79 6.27 0.12
CA ALA A 74 -2.95 5.82 -1.26
C ALA A 74 -1.84 6.33 -2.19
N ILE A 75 -0.79 6.95 -1.66
CA ILE A 75 0.36 7.45 -2.40
C ILE A 75 1.53 6.46 -2.32
N GLU A 76 2.10 6.10 -3.47
CA GLU A 76 3.25 5.20 -3.53
C GLU A 76 4.48 5.87 -2.90
N GLY A 77 5.19 5.11 -2.04
CA GLY A 77 6.33 5.62 -1.29
C GLY A 77 5.97 6.50 -0.10
N ASP A 78 4.68 6.60 0.26
CA ASP A 78 4.21 7.28 1.45
C ASP A 78 3.88 6.25 2.55
N PHE A 79 4.44 6.47 3.73
CA PHE A 79 4.31 5.59 4.90
C PHE A 79 3.30 6.11 5.91
N ASP A 80 2.66 7.25 5.63
CA ASP A 80 1.66 7.83 6.50
C ASP A 80 0.47 6.87 6.65
N LYS A 81 0.03 6.70 7.89
CA LYS A 81 -1.10 5.86 8.26
C LYS A 81 -1.84 6.42 9.46
N VAL A 82 -3.13 6.14 9.51
CA VAL A 82 -4.03 6.50 10.60
C VAL A 82 -4.53 5.21 11.24
N ILE A 83 -4.32 5.05 12.54
CA ILE A 83 -4.84 3.91 13.28
C ILE A 83 -6.27 4.27 13.70
N LEU A 84 -7.25 3.50 13.23
CA LEU A 84 -8.67 3.68 13.59
C LEU A 84 -9.00 2.94 14.88
N SER A 85 -8.45 1.74 15.05
CA SER A 85 -8.64 0.92 16.25
C SER A 85 -7.47 -0.06 16.43
N GLY A 86 -7.26 -0.48 17.68
CA GLY A 86 -6.16 -1.35 18.05
C GLY A 86 -4.80 -0.62 18.12
N GLU A 87 -3.73 -1.40 18.18
CA GLU A 87 -2.36 -0.90 18.23
C GLU A 87 -1.47 -1.68 17.27
N LEU A 88 -0.80 -0.97 16.36
CA LEU A 88 0.22 -1.55 15.49
C LEU A 88 1.59 -1.43 16.17
N ILE A 89 2.27 -2.56 16.38
CA ILE A 89 3.60 -2.57 17.00
C ILE A 89 4.67 -2.68 15.91
N SER A 90 5.63 -1.77 15.93
CA SER A 90 6.75 -1.78 14.99
C SER A 90 7.58 -3.07 15.11
N GLY A 91 7.90 -3.67 13.96
CA GLY A 91 8.64 -4.93 13.86
C GLY A 91 7.80 -6.18 14.11
N VAL A 92 6.51 -6.04 14.43
CA VAL A 92 5.60 -7.18 14.63
C VAL A 92 4.88 -7.48 13.32
N LYS A 93 4.74 -8.78 13.02
CA LYS A 93 3.94 -9.30 11.92
C LYS A 93 2.46 -9.27 12.32
N ASP A 94 1.66 -8.68 11.45
CA ASP A 94 0.22 -8.66 11.54
C ASP A 94 -0.39 -9.46 10.38
N GLU A 95 -1.46 -10.20 10.64
CA GLU A 95 -2.26 -10.82 9.57
C GLU A 95 -3.25 -9.78 9.04
N LEU A 96 -3.27 -9.58 7.72
CA LEU A 96 -4.02 -8.49 7.08
C LEU A 96 -5.26 -9.02 6.37
N TYR A 97 -6.37 -8.33 6.61
CA TYR A 97 -7.70 -8.75 6.18
C TYR A 97 -8.45 -7.60 5.53
N CYS A 98 -9.40 -7.97 4.67
CA CYS A 98 -10.42 -7.06 4.18
C CYS A 98 -11.34 -6.63 5.36
N PRO A 99 -11.54 -5.32 5.60
CA PRO A 99 -12.44 -4.84 6.64
C PRO A 99 -13.93 -5.15 6.37
N HIS A 100 -14.30 -5.45 5.11
CA HIS A 100 -15.68 -5.70 4.70
C HIS A 100 -16.08 -7.18 4.71
N CYS A 101 -15.16 -8.09 4.37
CA CYS A 101 -15.48 -9.51 4.20
C CYS A 101 -14.59 -10.45 5.02
N ASP A 102 -13.66 -9.92 5.83
CA ASP A 102 -12.75 -10.68 6.69
C ASP A 102 -11.91 -11.74 5.94
N ILE A 103 -11.77 -11.63 4.62
CA ILE A 103 -10.87 -12.48 3.84
C ILE A 103 -9.43 -12.00 4.03
N PRO A 104 -8.48 -12.91 4.27
CA PRO A 104 -7.06 -12.57 4.34
C PRO A 104 -6.56 -12.12 2.96
N PHE A 105 -5.67 -11.13 2.94
CA PHE A 105 -5.02 -10.73 1.69
C PHE A 105 -4.04 -11.81 1.20
N GLU A 106 -3.93 -11.94 -0.13
CA GLU A 106 -3.09 -12.97 -0.72
C GLU A 106 -1.61 -12.61 -0.58
N LYS A 107 -0.83 -13.56 -0.07
CA LYS A 107 0.62 -13.47 -0.05
C LYS A 107 1.17 -13.51 -1.47
N LEU A 108 1.89 -12.48 -1.88
CA LEU A 108 2.65 -12.49 -3.13
C LEU A 108 4.01 -13.16 -2.94
N VAL A 109 4.79 -12.71 -1.95
CA VAL A 109 6.20 -13.07 -1.76
C VAL A 109 6.62 -12.82 -0.31
N ASN A 110 7.71 -13.46 0.13
CA ASN A 110 8.32 -13.13 1.41
C ASN A 110 9.04 -11.77 1.33
N CYS A 111 8.87 -10.94 2.34
CA CYS A 111 9.66 -9.72 2.54
C CYS A 111 10.93 -10.06 3.35
N LYS A 112 12.03 -9.38 3.06
CA LYS A 112 13.32 -9.62 3.74
C LYS A 112 13.48 -8.84 5.06
N CYS A 113 12.47 -8.09 5.49
CA CYS A 113 12.60 -7.20 6.66
C CYS A 113 12.60 -7.94 8.01
N SER A 114 11.97 -9.11 8.09
CA SER A 114 11.90 -9.95 9.28
C SER A 114 11.72 -11.41 8.86
N PRO A 115 12.16 -12.38 9.66
CA PRO A 115 11.67 -13.75 9.57
C PRO A 115 10.14 -13.73 9.51
N ASP A 116 9.55 -14.44 8.56
CA ASP A 116 8.11 -14.57 8.32
C ASP A 116 7.37 -13.32 7.80
N ALA A 117 8.08 -12.25 7.45
CA ALA A 117 7.48 -11.09 6.81
C ALA A 117 7.00 -11.42 5.39
N GLU A 118 5.83 -10.88 5.01
CA GLU A 118 5.19 -11.17 3.75
C GLU A 118 4.75 -9.86 3.08
N MET A 119 4.92 -9.81 1.76
CA MET A 119 4.29 -8.81 0.91
C MET A 119 2.93 -9.36 0.50
N VAL A 120 1.86 -8.74 0.97
CA VAL A 120 0.49 -9.09 0.59
C VAL A 120 0.05 -8.25 -0.60
N ALA A 121 -0.89 -8.76 -1.39
CA ALA A 121 -1.40 -8.11 -2.59
C ALA A 121 -2.88 -7.73 -2.45
N VAL A 122 -3.21 -6.55 -2.98
CA VAL A 122 -4.59 -6.10 -3.21
C VAL A 122 -4.74 -5.70 -4.68
N GLY A 123 -5.87 -6.00 -5.28
CA GLY A 123 -6.14 -5.74 -6.68
C GLY A 123 -6.45 -4.26 -6.93
N LEU A 124 -6.12 -3.77 -8.12
CA LEU A 124 -6.60 -2.49 -8.65
C LEU A 124 -7.91 -2.67 -9.44
N THR A 125 -8.35 -3.92 -9.61
CA THR A 125 -9.59 -4.33 -10.24
C THR A 125 -10.39 -5.23 -9.30
N PRO A 126 -11.74 -5.27 -9.40
CA PRO A 126 -12.57 -6.11 -8.53
C PRO A 126 -12.25 -7.60 -8.61
N LYS A 127 -11.72 -8.06 -9.75
CA LYS A 127 -11.12 -9.39 -9.87
C LYS A 127 -9.63 -9.25 -9.66
N LEU A 128 -9.08 -9.98 -8.67
CA LEU A 128 -7.65 -9.96 -8.40
C LEU A 128 -6.87 -10.45 -9.62
N ASP A 129 -6.05 -9.56 -10.16
CA ASP A 129 -5.07 -9.84 -11.20
C ASP A 129 -3.74 -9.32 -10.70
N PHE A 130 -2.78 -10.21 -10.47
CA PHE A 130 -1.46 -9.84 -10.00
C PHE A 130 -0.72 -8.90 -10.96
N ASN A 131 -1.10 -8.75 -12.22
CA ASN A 131 -0.52 -7.71 -13.09
C ASN A 131 -1.06 -6.31 -12.77
N ASN A 132 -2.25 -6.25 -12.20
CA ASN A 132 -2.97 -5.04 -11.81
C ASN A 132 -3.20 -5.06 -10.29
N ALA A 133 -2.13 -5.27 -9.52
CA ALA A 133 -2.17 -5.31 -8.06
C ALA A 133 -1.08 -4.43 -7.47
N ILE A 134 -1.34 -3.97 -6.25
CA ILE A 134 -0.33 -3.30 -5.41
C ILE A 134 -0.01 -4.20 -4.23
N THR A 135 1.21 -4.10 -3.73
CA THR A 135 1.67 -4.93 -2.61
C THR A 135 2.36 -4.14 -1.54
N PHE A 136 2.14 -4.51 -0.28
CA PHE A 136 2.74 -3.88 0.88
C PHE A 136 3.08 -4.93 1.94
N CYS A 137 4.05 -4.61 2.79
CA CYS A 137 4.50 -5.54 3.82
C CYS A 137 3.52 -5.61 5.00
N ASN A 138 3.31 -6.81 5.53
CA ASN A 138 2.51 -7.07 6.71
C ASN A 138 3.25 -6.85 8.05
N VAL A 139 4.48 -6.34 8.00
CA VAL A 139 5.25 -5.95 9.19
C VAL A 139 5.22 -4.44 9.32
N THR A 140 4.72 -3.95 10.45
CA THR A 140 4.69 -2.51 10.73
C THR A 140 6.10 -1.96 10.86
N GLY A 141 6.40 -0.86 10.14
CA GLY A 141 7.72 -0.19 10.19
C GLY A 141 8.71 -0.66 9.13
N CYS A 142 8.31 -1.57 8.23
CA CYS A 142 9.12 -1.95 7.09
C CYS A 142 9.26 -0.80 6.08
N SER A 143 10.44 -0.61 5.49
CA SER A 143 10.67 0.30 4.36
C SER A 143 9.92 -0.13 3.08
N ASN A 144 9.47 -1.38 3.01
CA ASN A 144 8.56 -1.90 1.98
C ASN A 144 7.09 -1.87 2.45
N GLY A 145 6.81 -1.12 3.52
CA GLY A 145 5.46 -0.93 4.06
C GLY A 145 4.59 -0.01 3.18
N THR A 146 5.19 0.72 2.24
CA THR A 146 4.43 1.44 1.20
C THR A 146 4.04 0.47 0.12
N PHE A 147 2.89 0.68 -0.49
CA PHE A 147 2.50 -0.15 -1.61
C PHE A 147 3.42 0.11 -2.82
N ILE A 148 3.80 -0.95 -3.52
CA ILE A 148 4.51 -0.92 -4.81
C ILE A 148 3.72 -1.74 -5.82
N LYS A 149 3.93 -1.52 -7.12
CA LYS A 149 3.36 -2.44 -8.12
C LYS A 149 3.89 -3.85 -7.89
N SER A 150 3.01 -4.84 -7.96
CA SER A 150 3.34 -6.26 -7.92
C SER A 150 4.47 -6.66 -8.88
N GLY A 151 4.46 -6.14 -10.11
CA GLY A 151 5.52 -6.37 -11.10
C GLY A 151 6.89 -5.81 -10.67
N ASP A 152 6.89 -4.67 -9.97
CA ASP A 152 8.11 -4.07 -9.43
C ASP A 152 8.56 -4.78 -8.13
N ALA A 153 7.62 -5.30 -7.32
CA ALA A 153 7.92 -6.16 -6.17
C ALA A 153 8.69 -7.43 -6.59
N ILE A 154 8.25 -8.08 -7.68
CA ILE A 154 8.92 -9.26 -8.24
C ILE A 154 10.33 -8.91 -8.74
N ARG A 155 10.51 -7.74 -9.37
CA ARG A 155 11.82 -7.26 -9.85
C ARG A 155 12.79 -6.94 -8.72
N HIS A 156 12.32 -6.27 -7.66
CA HIS A 156 13.14 -5.95 -6.49
C HIS A 156 13.67 -7.22 -5.80
N ILE A 157 12.85 -8.27 -5.73
CA ILE A 157 13.31 -9.56 -5.18
C ILE A 157 14.37 -10.18 -6.07
N ARG A 158 14.16 -10.26 -7.40
CA ARG A 158 15.15 -10.84 -8.32
C ARG A 158 16.50 -10.13 -8.30
N LEU A 159 16.51 -8.80 -8.22
CA LEU A 159 17.74 -8.02 -8.15
C LEU A 159 18.48 -8.17 -6.81
N SER A 160 17.75 -8.47 -5.73
CA SER A 160 18.34 -8.72 -4.40
C SER A 160 18.76 -10.18 -4.16
N SER A 161 18.56 -11.07 -5.14
CA SER A 161 18.94 -12.49 -5.09
C SER A 161 20.16 -12.81 -5.95
N GLY A 162 20.85 -11.79 -6.45
CA GLY A 162 22.13 -11.91 -7.14
C GLY A 162 23.28 -11.46 -6.26
N TYR A 163 23.61 -12.24 -5.24
CA TYR A 163 24.94 -12.29 -4.59
C TYR A 163 25.12 -13.68 -3.97
#